data_AF-A0A4R4PMH9-F1
#
_entry.id   AF-A0A4R4PMH9-F1
#
_cell.length_a   1.000
_cell.length_b   1.000
_cell.length_c   1.000
_cell.angle_alpha   90.00
_cell.angle_beta   90.00
_cell.angle_gamma   90.00
#
_symmetry.space_group_name_H-M   'P 1'
#
loop_
_entity.id
_entity.type
_entity.pdbx_description
1 polymer ?
#
loop_
_entity_poly.entity_id
_entity_poly.type
_entity_poly.pdbx_seq_one_letter_code
_entity_poly.pdbx_strand_id
1 'polypeptide(L)'
;MSTMSTSAGMSYVEIGVGDAERSLDFYRGTLGLRRAAEAPEPAAAGTHWLDADGALVKLVEMSAAERASEADDLQRGMRHFGLRVGDVFRQAERLRAAGVKFTVEPTAAVGGVNLAFFRDPDGTLLEIIDGHLDYHSVVTPELADHERRLAEARPAGAGPVFDHVAVTVADLDATLAYYRDTLGFPVIGRLVHDQDPRGFVIDYLRAGPAVLEVFSFTAPTRPAPEEDDGRRGLRAIGLAADEGLARVDPDGVPLRRVARAPR
;
A
#
# COMPACT_ATOMS: atom_id res chain seq x y z
N MET A 1 -17.10 -17.97 -18.39
CA MET A 1 -17.11 -16.49 -18.40
C MET A 1 -17.52 -16.04 -17.01
N SER A 2 -16.56 -15.87 -16.10
CA SER A 2 -16.85 -15.34 -14.77
C SER A 2 -17.03 -13.83 -14.88
N THR A 3 -18.24 -13.36 -14.63
CA THR A 3 -18.50 -11.96 -14.32
C THR A 3 -17.63 -11.57 -13.13
N MET A 4 -16.69 -10.63 -13.33
CA MET A 4 -16.02 -9.97 -12.21
C MET A 4 -17.11 -9.32 -11.36
N SER A 5 -17.46 -9.94 -10.23
CA SER A 5 -18.09 -9.23 -9.13
C SER A 5 -17.12 -8.12 -8.77
N THR A 6 -17.53 -6.87 -8.93
CA THR A 6 -16.77 -5.72 -8.47
C THR A 6 -16.86 -5.70 -6.94
N SER A 7 -16.12 -6.57 -6.27
CA SER A 7 -16.00 -6.50 -4.82
C SER A 7 -15.35 -5.17 -4.48
N ALA A 8 -15.94 -4.43 -3.54
CA ALA A 8 -15.32 -3.21 -3.03
C ALA A 8 -13.91 -3.54 -2.50
N GLY A 9 -12.93 -2.68 -2.78
CA GLY A 9 -11.54 -2.94 -2.42
C GLY A 9 -10.52 -2.05 -3.09
N MET A 10 -9.26 -2.22 -2.71
CA MET A 10 -8.14 -1.48 -3.28
C MET A 10 -7.87 -1.96 -4.71
N SER A 11 -7.92 -1.05 -5.66
CA SER A 11 -7.70 -1.34 -7.09
C SER A 11 -6.29 -0.99 -7.54
N TYR A 12 -5.72 0.10 -7.01
CA TYR A 12 -4.37 0.52 -7.34
C TYR A 12 -3.76 1.46 -6.30
N VAL A 13 -2.43 1.62 -6.36
CA VAL A 13 -1.70 2.73 -5.73
C VAL A 13 -1.13 3.64 -6.82
N GLU A 14 -1.18 4.95 -6.62
CA GLU A 14 -0.58 5.95 -7.52
C GLU A 14 0.72 6.50 -6.92
N ILE A 15 1.78 6.47 -7.74
CA ILE A 15 3.13 6.93 -7.38
C ILE A 15 3.58 7.97 -8.40
N GLY A 16 3.89 9.17 -7.93
CA GLY A 16 4.50 10.23 -8.71
C GLY A 16 6.00 9.98 -8.87
N VAL A 17 6.49 9.97 -10.12
CA VAL A 17 7.89 9.69 -10.44
C VAL A 17 8.51 10.81 -11.25
N GLY A 18 9.83 10.99 -11.12
CA GLY A 18 10.54 12.06 -11.82
C GLY A 18 11.02 11.74 -13.22
N ASP A 19 11.05 10.45 -13.55
CA ASP A 19 11.56 9.89 -14.79
C ASP A 19 10.87 8.54 -14.98
N ALA A 20 9.99 8.46 -15.99
CA ALA A 20 9.20 7.26 -16.22
C ALA A 20 10.06 6.06 -16.61
N GLU A 21 11.10 6.27 -17.44
CA GLU A 21 11.95 5.19 -17.93
C GLU A 21 12.74 4.56 -16.79
N ARG A 22 13.42 5.38 -15.98
CA ARG A 22 14.15 4.91 -14.79
C ARG A 22 13.23 4.19 -13.81
N SER A 23 12.01 4.68 -13.66
CA SER A 23 11.02 4.05 -12.77
C SER A 23 10.52 2.73 -13.33
N LEU A 24 10.26 2.63 -14.63
CA LEU A 24 9.88 1.37 -15.28
C LEU A 24 11.00 0.33 -15.19
N ASP A 25 12.26 0.73 -15.35
CA ASP A 25 13.42 -0.16 -15.15
C ASP A 25 13.47 -0.69 -13.71
N PHE A 26 13.18 0.17 -12.73
CA PHE A 26 13.09 -0.26 -11.33
C PHE A 26 11.90 -1.18 -11.08
N TYR A 27 10.67 -0.72 -11.32
CA TYR A 27 9.47 -1.48 -10.97
C TYR A 27 9.30 -2.75 -11.80
N ARG A 28 9.69 -2.75 -13.09
CA ARG A 28 9.58 -3.95 -13.96
C ARG A 28 10.85 -4.77 -13.96
N GLY A 29 12.01 -4.15 -14.14
CA GLY A 29 13.29 -4.85 -14.23
C GLY A 29 13.80 -5.31 -12.86
N THR A 30 13.80 -4.40 -11.88
CA THR A 30 14.33 -4.68 -10.55
C THR A 30 13.31 -5.38 -9.65
N LEU A 31 12.08 -4.87 -9.50
CA LEU A 31 11.06 -5.51 -8.66
C LEU A 31 10.41 -6.71 -9.36
N GLY A 32 10.23 -6.66 -10.68
CA GLY A 32 9.61 -7.75 -11.44
C GLY A 32 8.12 -7.58 -11.68
N LEU A 33 7.57 -6.37 -11.49
CA LEU A 33 6.17 -6.08 -11.80
C LEU A 33 5.94 -6.16 -13.32
N ARG A 34 4.72 -6.52 -13.70
CA ARG A 34 4.37 -6.69 -15.12
C ARG A 34 3.72 -5.43 -15.65
N ARG A 35 3.74 -5.23 -16.96
CA ARG A 35 2.88 -4.22 -17.58
C ARG A 35 1.43 -4.69 -17.44
N ALA A 36 0.53 -3.79 -17.03
CA ALA A 36 -0.90 -4.10 -17.01
C ALA A 36 -1.41 -4.35 -18.45
N ALA A 37 -2.20 -5.41 -18.62
CA ALA A 37 -2.83 -5.73 -19.91
C ALA A 37 -3.90 -4.68 -20.28
N GLU A 38 -4.63 -4.20 -19.27
CA GLU A 38 -5.69 -3.21 -19.40
C GLU A 38 -5.49 -2.10 -18.34
N ALA A 39 -5.68 -0.85 -18.76
CA ALA A 39 -5.63 0.31 -17.86
C ALA A 39 -7.07 0.67 -17.43
N PRO A 40 -7.31 0.99 -16.14
CA PRO A 40 -8.64 1.42 -15.67
C PRO A 40 -9.07 2.77 -16.25
N GLU A 41 -8.12 3.61 -16.62
CA GLU A 41 -8.29 4.96 -17.13
C GLU A 41 -7.87 5.06 -18.60
N PRO A 42 -8.42 6.02 -19.38
CA PRO A 42 -7.90 6.34 -20.69
C PRO A 42 -6.40 6.63 -20.66
N ALA A 43 -5.70 6.29 -21.75
CA ALA A 43 -4.27 6.56 -21.86
C ALA A 43 -3.98 8.06 -21.72
N ALA A 44 -3.06 8.39 -20.81
CA ALA A 44 -2.56 9.74 -20.58
C ALA A 44 -1.04 9.76 -20.71
N ALA A 45 -0.48 10.85 -21.26
CA ALA A 45 0.96 11.01 -21.38
C ALA A 45 1.65 10.93 -20.01
N GLY A 46 2.80 10.26 -19.93
CA GLY A 46 3.55 10.06 -18.69
C GLY A 46 2.87 9.13 -17.67
N THR A 47 1.74 8.50 -17.99
CA THR A 47 1.06 7.56 -17.10
C THR A 47 1.32 6.11 -17.52
N HIS A 48 1.77 5.29 -16.59
CA HIS A 48 2.10 3.89 -16.82
C HIS A 48 1.42 2.99 -15.79
N TRP A 49 0.76 1.94 -16.26
CA TRP A 49 0.07 0.97 -15.41
C TRP A 49 0.83 -0.34 -15.34
N LEU A 50 1.12 -0.78 -14.13
CA LEU A 50 1.77 -2.04 -13.83
C LEU A 50 0.80 -2.96 -13.09
N ASP A 51 0.87 -4.24 -13.41
CA ASP A 51 0.15 -5.30 -12.73
C ASP A 51 1.06 -5.93 -11.67
N ALA A 52 0.62 -5.86 -10.42
CA ALA A 52 1.28 -6.43 -9.27
C ALA A 52 0.51 -7.65 -8.71
N ASP A 53 -0.40 -8.26 -9.48
CA ASP A 53 -1.28 -9.34 -9.05
C ASP A 53 -2.20 -8.93 -7.89
N GLY A 54 -3.51 -9.10 -8.06
CA GLY A 54 -4.52 -8.57 -7.14
C GLY A 54 -4.86 -7.08 -7.38
N ALA A 55 -3.87 -6.19 -7.44
CA ALA A 55 -4.08 -4.76 -7.71
C ALA A 55 -2.97 -4.15 -8.60
N LEU A 56 -3.21 -2.93 -9.09
CA LEU A 56 -2.31 -2.24 -10.02
C LEU A 56 -1.40 -1.22 -9.31
N VAL A 57 -0.30 -0.88 -9.97
CA VAL A 57 0.54 0.27 -9.60
C VAL A 57 0.51 1.26 -10.76
N LYS A 58 0.08 2.48 -10.49
CA LYS A 58 0.03 3.59 -11.45
C LYS A 58 1.23 4.50 -11.21
N LEU A 59 2.13 4.57 -12.18
CA LEU A 59 3.22 5.53 -12.19
C LEU A 59 2.80 6.76 -13.00
N VAL A 60 2.96 7.95 -12.45
CA VAL A 60 2.68 9.21 -13.12
C VAL A 60 3.96 10.03 -13.15
N GLU A 61 4.49 10.30 -14.34
CA GLU A 61 5.66 11.15 -14.52
C GLU A 61 5.33 12.62 -14.26
N MET A 62 6.19 13.29 -13.51
CA MET A 62 5.98 14.64 -13.03
C MET A 62 7.23 15.50 -13.26
N SER A 63 7.02 16.74 -13.71
CA SER A 63 8.10 17.72 -13.81
C SER A 63 8.72 17.98 -12.43
N ALA A 64 10.03 18.32 -12.41
CA ALA A 64 10.88 18.38 -11.23
C ALA A 64 10.18 19.00 -10.01
N ALA A 65 9.73 18.12 -9.10
CA ALA A 65 9.10 18.49 -7.85
C ALA A 65 10.00 18.16 -6.67
N GLU A 66 9.65 18.76 -5.53
CA GLU A 66 10.29 18.46 -4.25
C GLU A 66 10.17 16.96 -3.92
N ARG A 67 11.19 16.42 -3.26
CA ARG A 67 11.24 14.99 -2.90
C ARG A 67 10.13 14.65 -1.90
N ALA A 68 9.79 13.36 -1.82
CA ALA A 68 8.76 12.77 -0.97
C ALA A 68 8.85 13.21 0.52
N SER A 69 7.76 12.98 1.28
CA SER A 69 7.64 13.45 2.67
C SER A 69 8.75 13.01 3.59
N GLU A 70 8.93 13.79 4.66
CA GLU A 70 9.67 13.37 5.83
C GLU A 70 9.22 11.96 6.24
N ALA A 71 10.19 11.11 6.58
CA ALA A 71 9.95 9.79 7.13
C ALA A 71 9.52 9.92 8.60
N ASP A 72 8.33 10.48 8.82
CA ASP A 72 7.70 10.58 10.12
C ASP A 72 6.35 9.89 10.11
N ASP A 73 6.24 8.78 10.85
CA ASP A 73 4.98 8.05 10.97
C ASP A 73 3.90 8.84 11.70
N LEU A 74 4.25 9.88 12.48
CA LEU A 74 3.28 10.76 13.12
C LEU A 74 2.63 11.75 12.15
N GLN A 75 3.16 11.91 10.93
CA GLN A 75 2.47 12.72 9.93
C GLN A 75 1.29 11.93 9.34
N ARG A 76 0.13 12.56 9.13
CA ARG A 76 -1.04 11.89 8.54
C ARG A 76 -0.84 11.61 7.05
N GLY A 77 -1.59 10.63 6.52
CA GLY A 77 -1.58 10.19 5.13
C GLY A 77 -0.77 8.91 4.88
N MET A 78 -0.58 8.55 3.62
CA MET A 78 0.13 7.31 3.24
C MET A 78 1.59 7.30 3.74
N ARG A 79 2.05 6.15 4.26
CA ARG A 79 3.41 5.94 4.77
C ARG A 79 4.27 5.15 3.79
N HIS A 80 3.76 4.03 3.32
CA HIS A 80 4.46 3.13 2.40
C HIS A 80 3.48 2.29 1.59
N PHE A 81 4.02 1.64 0.56
CA PHE A 81 3.36 0.62 -0.25
C PHE A 81 4.10 -0.72 -0.10
N GLY A 82 3.37 -1.76 0.28
CA GLY A 82 3.92 -3.09 0.57
C GLY A 82 3.63 -4.11 -0.52
N LEU A 83 4.64 -4.97 -0.74
CA LEU A 83 4.58 -6.08 -1.67
C LEU A 83 4.86 -7.39 -0.94
N ARG A 84 3.97 -8.37 -1.10
CA ARG A 84 4.18 -9.71 -0.55
C ARG A 84 5.08 -10.53 -1.44
N VAL A 85 6.10 -11.15 -0.86
CA VAL A 85 7.06 -12.00 -1.56
C VAL A 85 7.04 -13.40 -0.97
N GLY A 86 7.64 -14.37 -1.67
CA GLY A 86 7.73 -15.74 -1.14
C GLY A 86 8.70 -15.90 0.02
N ASP A 87 9.80 -15.14 -0.02
CA ASP A 87 10.87 -15.13 0.96
C ASP A 87 11.58 -13.75 0.90
N VAL A 88 11.50 -12.99 1.98
CA VAL A 88 12.04 -11.63 2.11
C VAL A 88 13.55 -11.64 2.06
N PHE A 89 14.21 -12.58 2.71
CA PHE A 89 15.68 -12.64 2.73
C PHE A 89 16.23 -12.94 1.34
N ARG A 90 15.65 -13.94 0.66
CA ARG A 90 16.01 -14.28 -0.72
C ARG A 90 15.75 -13.13 -1.68
N GLN A 91 14.59 -12.49 -1.56
CA GLN A 91 14.26 -11.36 -2.41
C GLN A 91 15.19 -10.17 -2.14
N ALA A 92 15.56 -9.94 -0.87
CA ALA A 92 16.48 -8.89 -0.51
C ALA A 92 17.90 -9.10 -1.04
N GLU A 93 18.40 -10.34 -1.08
CA GLU A 93 19.66 -10.66 -1.76
C GLU A 93 19.61 -10.28 -3.24
N ARG A 94 18.51 -10.60 -3.93
CA ARG A 94 18.31 -10.25 -5.34
C ARG A 94 18.28 -8.74 -5.54
N LEU A 95 17.57 -8.00 -4.70
CA LEU A 95 17.49 -6.54 -4.75
C LEU A 95 18.83 -5.88 -4.43
N ARG A 96 19.56 -6.40 -3.44
CA ARG A 96 20.91 -5.93 -3.09
C ARG A 96 21.89 -6.14 -4.24
N ALA A 97 21.83 -7.29 -4.92
CA ALA A 97 22.63 -7.55 -6.11
C ALA A 97 22.30 -6.60 -7.28
N ALA A 98 21.07 -6.09 -7.34
CA ALA A 98 20.63 -5.05 -8.28
C ALA A 98 20.95 -3.61 -7.80
N GLY A 99 21.64 -3.44 -6.67
CA GLY A 99 22.06 -2.14 -6.15
C GLY A 99 21.04 -1.42 -5.27
N VAL A 100 19.95 -2.07 -4.88
CA VAL A 100 18.95 -1.50 -3.95
C VAL A 100 19.57 -1.37 -2.55
N LYS A 101 19.37 -0.21 -1.93
CA LYS A 101 19.78 0.06 -0.55
C LYS A 101 18.56 -0.02 0.36
N PHE A 102 18.67 -0.81 1.43
CA PHE A 102 17.63 -0.96 2.42
C PHE A 102 17.69 0.16 3.46
N THR A 103 16.53 0.73 3.78
CA THR A 103 16.34 1.64 4.92
C THR A 103 16.10 0.86 6.21
N VAL A 104 15.52 -0.34 6.10
CA VAL A 104 15.46 -1.36 7.14
C VAL A 104 15.93 -2.67 6.52
N GLU A 105 17.01 -3.22 7.05
CA GLU A 105 17.54 -4.50 6.61
C GLU A 105 16.53 -5.64 6.83
N PRO A 106 16.54 -6.69 6.00
CA PRO A 106 15.69 -7.87 6.19
C PRO A 106 15.76 -8.40 7.60
N THR A 107 14.61 -8.48 8.27
CA THR A 107 14.53 -8.89 9.67
C THR A 107 13.17 -9.52 9.96
N ALA A 108 13.13 -10.36 10.99
CA ALA A 108 11.88 -10.70 11.66
C ALA A 108 11.34 -9.44 12.37
N ALA A 109 10.03 -9.25 12.30
CA ALA A 109 9.32 -8.10 12.87
C ALA A 109 8.21 -8.54 13.83
N VAL A 110 7.64 -7.56 14.52
CA VAL A 110 6.48 -7.76 15.39
C VAL A 110 5.33 -8.38 14.57
N GLY A 111 4.64 -9.36 15.16
CA GLY A 111 3.59 -10.10 14.47
C GLY A 111 4.10 -11.29 13.65
N GLY A 112 5.34 -11.75 13.82
CA GLY A 112 5.79 -13.05 13.29
C GLY A 112 6.09 -13.08 11.79
N VAL A 113 6.10 -11.92 11.13
CA VAL A 113 6.44 -11.75 9.71
C VAL A 113 7.91 -11.38 9.55
N ASN A 114 8.47 -11.62 8.35
CA ASN A 114 9.71 -10.99 7.96
C ASN A 114 9.41 -9.81 7.04
N LEU A 115 10.19 -8.74 7.18
CA LEU A 115 10.05 -7.55 6.33
C LEU A 115 11.39 -6.91 6.00
N ALA A 116 11.38 -6.06 4.99
CA ALA A 116 12.46 -5.14 4.68
C ALA A 116 11.90 -3.87 4.03
N PHE A 117 12.46 -2.71 4.39
CA PHE A 117 12.09 -1.44 3.78
C PHE A 117 13.21 -0.90 2.90
N PHE A 118 12.86 -0.33 1.77
CA PHE A 118 13.78 0.33 0.85
C PHE A 118 13.05 1.43 0.08
N ARG A 119 13.78 2.23 -0.69
CA ARG A 119 13.19 3.29 -1.50
C ARG A 119 13.30 2.99 -2.99
N ASP A 120 12.29 3.42 -3.73
CA ASP A 120 12.37 3.50 -5.18
C ASP A 120 13.35 4.62 -5.62
N PRO A 121 13.62 4.78 -6.93
CA PRO A 121 14.56 5.79 -7.44
C PRO A 121 14.20 7.24 -7.10
N ASP A 122 12.94 7.54 -6.80
CA ASP A 122 12.43 8.88 -6.48
C ASP A 122 12.17 9.08 -4.98
N GLY A 123 12.44 8.05 -4.17
CA GLY A 123 12.40 8.09 -2.71
C GLY A 123 11.13 7.53 -2.09
N THR A 124 10.19 6.99 -2.86
CA THR A 124 8.98 6.32 -2.36
C THR A 124 9.36 5.17 -1.46
N LEU A 125 8.84 5.13 -0.24
CA LEU A 125 9.12 4.04 0.70
C LEU A 125 8.29 2.80 0.33
N LEU A 126 8.99 1.71 0.11
CA LEU A 126 8.43 0.40 -0.24
C LEU A 126 8.78 -0.62 0.84
N GLU A 127 7.88 -1.56 1.05
CA GLU A 127 8.08 -2.74 1.90
C GLU A 127 8.01 -4.02 1.08
N ILE A 128 8.86 -4.98 1.42
CA ILE A 128 8.59 -6.40 1.10
C ILE A 128 8.32 -7.16 2.38
N ILE A 129 7.32 -8.03 2.34
CA ILE A 129 6.86 -8.83 3.49
C ILE A 129 6.61 -10.29 3.09
N ASP A 130 6.89 -11.22 3.99
CA ASP A 130 6.46 -12.62 3.89
C ASP A 130 5.88 -13.12 5.23
N GLY A 131 5.33 -14.33 5.22
CA GLY A 131 4.66 -14.89 6.40
C GLY A 131 3.27 -14.31 6.64
N HIS A 132 2.70 -14.59 7.81
CA HIS A 132 1.38 -14.09 8.20
C HIS A 132 1.45 -13.44 9.57
N LEU A 133 0.55 -12.49 9.82
CA LEU A 133 0.55 -11.74 11.07
C LEU A 133 -0.07 -12.54 12.21
N ASP A 134 0.69 -12.66 13.29
CA ASP A 134 0.19 -12.99 14.62
C ASP A 134 -0.38 -11.73 15.27
N TYR A 135 -1.68 -11.50 15.07
CA TYR A 135 -2.37 -10.35 15.63
C TYR A 135 -2.43 -10.42 17.17
N HIS A 136 -2.30 -9.26 17.82
CA HIS A 136 -2.55 -9.13 19.26
C HIS A 136 -4.03 -9.34 19.59
N SER A 137 -4.92 -8.90 18.70
CA SER A 137 -6.34 -9.21 18.75
C SER A 137 -6.90 -9.44 17.36
N VAL A 138 -7.59 -10.56 17.17
CA VAL A 138 -8.28 -10.89 15.92
C VAL A 138 -9.73 -10.44 16.02
N VAL A 139 -10.20 -9.68 15.03
CA VAL A 139 -11.59 -9.19 14.94
C VAL A 139 -12.42 -10.12 14.05
N THR A 140 -11.87 -10.52 12.91
CA THR A 140 -12.53 -11.43 11.96
C THR A 140 -11.67 -12.69 11.75
N PRO A 141 -11.92 -13.77 12.51
CA PRO A 141 -11.10 -15.00 12.46
C PRO A 141 -10.98 -15.60 11.07
N GLU A 142 -12.04 -15.60 10.28
CA GLU A 142 -12.07 -16.20 8.94
C GLU A 142 -11.14 -15.45 7.97
N LEU A 143 -11.01 -14.13 8.13
CA LEU A 143 -10.10 -13.31 7.33
C LEU A 143 -8.65 -13.50 7.78
N ALA A 144 -8.39 -13.55 9.08
CA ALA A 144 -7.04 -13.85 9.58
C ALA A 144 -6.56 -15.23 9.09
N ASP A 145 -7.42 -16.22 9.16
CA ASP A 145 -7.15 -17.57 8.63
C ASP A 145 -6.98 -17.59 7.11
N HIS A 146 -7.70 -16.74 6.38
CA HIS A 146 -7.53 -16.59 4.94
C HIS A 146 -6.14 -16.03 4.59
N GLU A 147 -5.72 -14.95 5.26
CA GLU A 147 -4.39 -14.37 5.06
C GLU A 147 -3.27 -15.36 5.40
N ARG A 148 -3.43 -16.10 6.51
CA ARG A 148 -2.51 -17.18 6.88
C ARG A 148 -2.38 -18.23 5.79
N ARG A 149 -3.51 -18.74 5.27
CA ARG A 149 -3.47 -19.74 4.18
C ARG A 149 -2.82 -19.22 2.91
N LEU A 150 -3.07 -17.96 2.53
CA LEU A 150 -2.44 -17.34 1.38
C LEU A 150 -0.93 -17.22 1.55
N ALA A 151 -0.48 -16.85 2.75
CA ALA A 151 0.95 -16.78 3.08
C ALA A 151 1.62 -18.16 3.06
N GLU A 152 1.02 -19.16 3.73
CA GLU A 152 1.56 -20.53 3.81
C GLU A 152 1.62 -21.23 2.45
N ALA A 153 0.65 -20.95 1.57
CA ALA A 153 0.62 -21.53 0.23
C ALA A 153 1.60 -20.85 -0.74
N ARG A 154 2.20 -19.71 -0.36
CA ARG A 154 3.07 -18.94 -1.24
C ARG A 154 4.45 -19.61 -1.37
N PRO A 155 4.88 -19.99 -2.59
CA PRO A 155 6.21 -20.57 -2.76
C PRO A 155 7.32 -19.57 -2.43
N ALA A 156 8.40 -20.02 -1.79
CA ALA A 156 9.55 -19.18 -1.45
C ALA A 156 10.19 -18.45 -2.66
N GLY A 157 10.04 -19.00 -3.87
CA GLY A 157 10.50 -18.38 -5.12
C GLY A 157 9.51 -17.41 -5.77
N ALA A 158 8.34 -17.18 -5.20
CA ALA A 158 7.33 -16.30 -5.77
C ALA A 158 7.80 -14.84 -5.73
N GLY A 159 7.62 -14.16 -6.87
CA GLY A 159 7.92 -12.73 -7.01
C GLY A 159 7.01 -11.84 -6.17
N PRO A 160 7.18 -10.51 -6.20
CA PRO A 160 6.32 -9.61 -5.43
C PRO A 160 4.90 -9.55 -5.97
N VAL A 161 3.92 -9.42 -5.06
CA VAL A 161 2.54 -9.09 -5.39
C VAL A 161 2.00 -7.97 -4.50
N PHE A 162 0.98 -7.23 -4.94
CA PHE A 162 0.36 -6.17 -4.15
C PHE A 162 -0.16 -6.71 -2.82
N ASP A 163 0.29 -6.12 -1.70
CA ASP A 163 -0.10 -6.57 -0.37
C ASP A 163 -0.90 -5.50 0.37
N HIS A 164 -0.29 -4.34 0.62
CA HIS A 164 -0.91 -3.33 1.46
C HIS A 164 -0.50 -1.90 1.12
N VAL A 165 -1.28 -0.94 1.62
CA VAL A 165 -0.87 0.45 1.78
C VAL A 165 -1.13 0.85 3.22
N ALA A 166 -0.13 1.47 3.86
CA ALA A 166 -0.27 1.99 5.21
C ALA A 166 -0.60 3.48 5.22
N VAL A 167 -1.52 3.88 6.10
CA VAL A 167 -1.95 5.27 6.28
C VAL A 167 -1.96 5.64 7.75
N THR A 168 -1.34 6.77 8.10
CA THR A 168 -1.47 7.37 9.45
C THR A 168 -2.68 8.27 9.48
N VAL A 169 -3.48 8.17 10.56
CA VAL A 169 -4.74 8.91 10.71
C VAL A 169 -4.78 9.77 11.97
N ALA A 170 -5.69 10.74 12.02
CA ALA A 170 -5.93 11.55 13.22
C ALA A 170 -6.77 10.83 14.27
N ASP A 171 -7.81 10.12 13.83
CA ASP A 171 -8.87 9.57 14.67
C ASP A 171 -9.24 8.17 14.17
N LEU A 172 -8.80 7.16 14.92
CA LEU A 172 -9.00 5.77 14.56
C LEU A 172 -10.49 5.40 14.48
N ASP A 173 -11.33 5.88 15.39
CA ASP A 173 -12.74 5.50 15.42
C ASP A 173 -13.48 6.08 14.21
N ALA A 174 -13.21 7.34 13.86
CA ALA A 174 -13.75 7.96 12.65
C ALA A 174 -13.25 7.27 11.37
N THR A 175 -11.96 6.91 11.32
CA THR A 175 -11.36 6.15 10.22
C THR A 175 -12.01 4.78 10.05
N LEU A 176 -12.18 4.02 11.14
CA LEU A 176 -12.82 2.70 11.09
C LEU A 176 -14.28 2.84 10.69
N ALA A 177 -15.03 3.82 11.20
CA ALA A 177 -16.42 4.05 10.78
C ALA A 177 -16.52 4.30 9.27
N TYR A 178 -15.56 5.02 8.68
CA TYR A 178 -15.53 5.25 7.25
C TYR A 178 -15.15 3.98 6.45
N TYR A 179 -13.98 3.40 6.70
CA TYR A 179 -13.52 2.27 5.87
C TYR A 179 -14.32 0.99 6.12
N ARG A 180 -14.66 0.67 7.39
CA ARG A 180 -15.42 -0.53 7.73
C ARG A 180 -16.90 -0.37 7.41
N ASP A 181 -17.53 0.69 7.90
CA ASP A 181 -19.00 0.78 7.85
C ASP A 181 -19.51 1.43 6.57
N THR A 182 -18.73 2.34 5.94
CA THR A 182 -19.13 2.99 4.68
C THR A 182 -18.57 2.27 3.46
N LEU A 183 -17.29 1.88 3.47
CA LEU A 183 -16.65 1.22 2.33
C LEU A 183 -16.69 -0.31 2.40
N GLY A 184 -17.10 -0.87 3.53
CA GLY A 184 -17.24 -2.32 3.69
C GLY A 184 -15.90 -3.06 3.78
N PHE A 185 -14.84 -2.42 4.29
CA PHE A 185 -13.53 -3.05 4.51
C PHE A 185 -13.49 -3.63 5.94
N PRO A 186 -13.81 -4.91 6.15
CA PRO A 186 -13.86 -5.47 7.49
C PRO A 186 -12.47 -5.47 8.14
N VAL A 187 -12.44 -5.23 9.45
CA VAL A 187 -11.21 -5.31 10.25
C VAL A 187 -10.84 -6.79 10.43
N ILE A 188 -9.62 -7.15 10.04
CA ILE A 188 -9.03 -8.48 10.22
C ILE A 188 -8.60 -8.64 11.68
N GLY A 189 -7.76 -7.73 12.14
CA GLY A 189 -7.16 -7.76 13.46
C GLY A 189 -6.31 -6.52 13.72
N ARG A 190 -5.65 -6.52 14.88
CA ARG A 190 -4.84 -5.42 15.38
C ARG A 190 -3.48 -5.92 15.84
N LEU A 191 -2.45 -5.12 15.57
CA LEU A 191 -1.12 -5.25 16.13
C LEU A 191 -0.83 -4.04 17.03
N VAL A 192 -0.22 -4.29 18.19
CA VAL A 192 0.15 -3.27 19.16
C VAL A 192 1.67 -3.26 19.28
N HIS A 193 2.28 -2.09 19.11
CA HIS A 193 3.70 -1.88 19.38
C HIS A 193 3.86 -1.30 20.79
N ASP A 194 3.74 -2.17 21.80
CA ASP A 194 3.73 -1.79 23.22
C ASP A 194 5.02 -1.08 23.69
N GLN A 195 6.14 -1.32 23.01
CA GLN A 195 7.42 -0.65 23.27
C GLN A 195 7.57 0.71 22.56
N ASP A 196 6.65 1.10 21.67
CA ASP A 196 6.71 2.39 21.01
C ASP A 196 6.15 3.48 21.96
N PRO A 197 6.97 4.45 22.42
CA PRO A 197 6.53 5.47 23.37
C PRO A 197 5.47 6.43 22.79
N ARG A 198 5.25 6.42 21.47
CA ARG A 198 4.19 7.17 20.80
C ARG A 198 2.82 6.47 20.94
N GLY A 199 2.80 5.23 21.46
CA GLY A 199 1.62 4.38 21.58
C GLY A 199 1.08 3.96 20.23
N PHE A 200 1.95 3.36 19.41
CA PHE A 200 1.67 2.97 18.04
C PHE A 200 0.82 1.70 17.96
N VAL A 201 -0.27 1.76 17.21
CA VAL A 201 -1.20 0.67 16.94
C VAL A 201 -1.49 0.60 15.45
N ILE A 202 -1.61 -0.63 14.93
CA ILE A 202 -1.99 -0.90 13.55
C ILE A 202 -3.29 -1.71 13.53
N ASP A 203 -4.31 -1.19 12.87
CA ASP A 203 -5.53 -1.92 12.53
C ASP A 203 -5.49 -2.33 11.06
N TYR A 204 -5.73 -3.62 10.78
CA TYR A 204 -5.62 -4.20 9.44
C TYR A 204 -7.01 -4.41 8.86
N LEU A 205 -7.35 -3.75 7.76
CA LEU A 205 -8.65 -3.85 7.11
C LEU A 205 -8.52 -4.56 5.76
N ARG A 206 -9.42 -5.51 5.49
CA ARG A 206 -9.45 -6.21 4.20
C ARG A 206 -10.05 -5.32 3.12
N ALA A 207 -9.28 -5.01 2.08
CA ALA A 207 -9.69 -4.15 0.97
C ALA A 207 -9.55 -4.90 -0.37
N GLY A 208 -10.49 -5.79 -0.68
CA GLY A 208 -10.43 -6.63 -1.88
C GLY A 208 -9.35 -7.72 -1.74
N PRO A 209 -8.37 -7.84 -2.66
CA PRO A 209 -7.24 -8.75 -2.50
C PRO A 209 -6.12 -8.19 -1.61
N ALA A 210 -6.15 -6.90 -1.29
CA ALA A 210 -5.13 -6.19 -0.52
C ALA A 210 -5.59 -5.88 0.92
N VAL A 211 -4.69 -5.30 1.70
CA VAL A 211 -4.91 -4.82 3.07
C VAL A 211 -4.69 -3.31 3.15
N LEU A 212 -5.56 -2.62 3.87
CA LEU A 212 -5.32 -1.25 4.32
C LEU A 212 -4.80 -1.32 5.76
N GLU A 213 -3.59 -0.83 6.00
CA GLU A 213 -3.06 -0.70 7.36
C GLU A 213 -3.33 0.70 7.88
N VAL A 214 -4.08 0.79 8.99
CA VAL A 214 -4.42 2.05 9.63
C VAL A 214 -3.52 2.24 10.84
N PHE A 215 -2.60 3.18 10.73
CA PHE A 215 -1.67 3.55 11.78
C PHE A 215 -2.30 4.62 12.66
N SER A 216 -2.37 4.35 13.95
CA SER A 216 -2.83 5.29 14.96
C SER A 216 -1.86 5.36 16.13
N PHE A 217 -1.86 6.51 16.81
CA PHE A 217 -0.93 6.82 17.88
C PHE A 217 -1.68 7.44 19.05
N THR A 218 -1.25 7.14 20.28
CA THR A 218 -1.67 7.92 21.45
C THR A 218 -1.06 9.32 21.45
N ALA A 219 0.15 9.46 20.88
CA ALA A 219 0.76 10.75 20.62
C ALA A 219 0.01 11.50 19.51
N PRO A 220 -0.10 12.84 19.58
CA PRO A 220 -0.76 13.61 18.54
C PRO A 220 -0.09 13.44 17.17
N THR A 221 -0.88 13.13 16.15
CA THR A 221 -0.42 13.11 14.76
C THR A 221 -0.45 14.51 14.14
N ARG A 222 0.52 14.79 13.28
CA ARG A 222 0.65 16.05 12.53
C ARG A 222 -0.19 15.98 11.24
N PRO A 223 -0.84 17.06 10.81
CA PRO A 223 -1.52 17.10 9.52
C PRO A 223 -0.62 16.66 8.37
N ALA A 224 -1.23 16.10 7.32
CA ALA A 224 -0.54 15.93 6.06
C ALA A 224 -0.05 17.30 5.55
N PRO A 225 1.08 17.37 4.81
CA PRO A 225 1.47 18.59 4.13
C PRO A 225 0.33 19.03 3.20
N GLU A 226 0.25 20.33 2.89
CA GLU A 226 -0.70 20.81 1.88
C GLU A 226 -0.56 20.03 0.57
N GLU A 227 -1.68 19.77 -0.10
CA GLU A 227 -1.67 19.06 -1.37
C GLU A 227 -0.85 19.84 -2.39
N ASP A 228 0.31 19.30 -2.75
CA ASP A 228 1.09 19.74 -3.91
C ASP A 228 0.88 18.74 -5.05
N ASP A 229 0.16 19.19 -6.08
CA ASP A 229 -0.09 18.42 -7.30
C ASP A 229 1.20 18.08 -8.07
N GLY A 230 2.35 18.65 -7.68
CA GLY A 230 3.69 18.33 -8.15
C GLY A 230 4.38 17.18 -7.43
N ARG A 231 3.95 16.79 -6.22
CA ARG A 231 4.78 15.95 -5.34
C ARG A 231 5.05 14.53 -5.87
N ARG A 232 6.33 14.12 -5.85
CA ARG A 232 6.75 12.73 -6.08
C ARG A 232 6.48 11.84 -4.87
N GLY A 233 6.34 10.53 -5.10
CA GLY A 233 6.03 9.55 -4.06
C GLY A 233 4.57 9.08 -4.10
N LEU A 234 4.07 8.52 -3.00
CA LEU A 234 2.68 8.06 -2.90
C LEU A 234 1.72 9.25 -3.02
N ARG A 235 0.75 9.16 -3.94
CA ARG A 235 -0.21 10.24 -4.24
C ARG A 235 -1.65 9.89 -3.96
N ALA A 236 -2.08 8.68 -4.31
CA ALA A 236 -3.45 8.23 -4.11
C ALA A 236 -3.55 6.72 -3.98
N ILE A 237 -4.66 6.28 -3.38
CA ILE A 237 -5.14 4.90 -3.44
C ILE A 237 -6.42 4.91 -4.28
N GLY A 238 -6.46 4.07 -5.31
CA GLY A 238 -7.66 3.81 -6.08
C GLY A 238 -8.54 2.78 -5.38
N LEU A 239 -9.80 3.14 -5.12
CA LEU A 239 -10.77 2.23 -4.51
C LEU A 239 -11.87 1.88 -5.53
N ALA A 240 -12.14 0.59 -5.68
CA ALA A 240 -13.40 0.13 -6.26
C ALA A 240 -14.43 0.19 -5.13
N ALA A 241 -15.47 1.00 -5.29
CA ALA A 241 -16.55 1.15 -4.33
C ALA A 241 -17.85 1.51 -5.05
N ASP A 242 -18.97 1.32 -4.37
CA ASP A 242 -20.29 1.71 -4.86
C ASP A 242 -20.44 3.24 -4.92
N GLU A 243 -21.40 3.72 -5.71
CA GLU A 243 -21.65 5.16 -5.81
C GLU A 243 -22.20 5.76 -4.51
N GLY A 244 -21.96 7.07 -4.30
CA GLY A 244 -22.59 7.82 -3.19
C GLY A 244 -21.69 8.13 -2.00
N LEU A 245 -20.38 7.87 -2.11
CA LEU A 245 -19.40 8.22 -1.08
C LEU A 245 -19.33 9.74 -0.82
N ALA A 246 -18.95 10.09 0.41
CA ALA A 246 -18.63 11.46 0.80
C ALA A 246 -17.55 12.07 -0.11
N ARG A 247 -17.49 13.41 -0.19
CA ARG A 247 -16.49 14.10 -1.02
C ARG A 247 -15.08 14.09 -0.42
N VAL A 248 -14.95 13.78 0.86
CA VAL A 248 -13.70 13.70 1.60
C VAL A 248 -13.70 12.47 2.51
N ASP A 249 -12.53 11.99 2.88
CA ASP A 249 -12.34 10.99 3.93
C ASP A 249 -12.37 11.61 5.35
N PRO A 250 -12.23 10.82 6.43
CA PRO A 250 -12.25 11.32 7.81
C PRO A 250 -11.15 12.31 8.18
N ASP A 251 -10.01 12.29 7.49
CA ASP A 251 -8.91 13.24 7.67
C ASP A 251 -9.04 14.47 6.75
N GLY A 252 -10.13 14.57 5.98
CA GLY A 252 -10.41 15.67 5.07
C GLY A 252 -9.78 15.51 3.68
N VAL A 253 -9.23 14.34 3.35
CA VAL A 253 -8.61 14.08 2.05
C VAL A 253 -9.69 14.01 0.96
N PRO A 254 -9.60 14.81 -0.11
CA PRO A 254 -10.58 14.79 -1.20
C PRO A 254 -10.66 13.45 -1.93
N LEU A 255 -11.89 12.95 -2.12
CA LEU A 255 -12.17 11.83 -3.00
C LEU A 255 -12.43 12.33 -4.42
N ARG A 256 -11.69 11.78 -5.38
CA ARG A 256 -11.84 12.09 -6.81
C ARG A 256 -12.50 10.91 -7.52
N ARG A 257 -13.56 11.17 -8.30
CA ARG A 257 -14.14 10.13 -9.17
C ARG A 257 -13.26 9.98 -10.40
N VAL A 258 -12.85 8.75 -10.67
CA VAL A 258 -11.98 8.42 -11.79
C VAL A 258 -12.82 7.89 -12.95
N ALA A 259 -12.68 8.49 -14.12
CA ALA A 259 -13.38 8.05 -15.33
C ALA A 259 -12.81 6.69 -15.78
N ARG A 260 -13.70 5.71 -15.98
CA ARG A 260 -13.28 4.41 -16.51
C ARG A 260 -13.03 4.49 -18.02
N ALA A 261 -11.99 3.83 -18.49
CA ALA A 261 -11.80 3.61 -19.91
C ALA A 261 -13.04 2.90 -20.50
N PRO A 262 -13.53 3.29 -21.69
CA PRO A 262 -14.56 2.54 -22.38
C PRO A 262 -14.05 1.12 -22.68
N ARG A 263 -14.90 0.12 -22.42
CA ARG A 263 -14.62 -1.28 -22.79
C ARG A 263 -14.63 -1.49 -24.30
#